data_AF-A0AA51R693-F1
#
_entry.id   AF-A0AA51R693-F1
#
_cell.length_a   1.000
_cell.length_b   1.000
_cell.length_c   1.000
_cell.angle_alpha   90.00
_cell.angle_beta   90.00
_cell.angle_gamma   90.00
#
_symmetry.space_group_name_H-M   'P 1'
#
loop_
_entity.id
_entity.type
_entity.pdbx_description
1 polymer ?
#
loop_
_entity_poly.entity_id
_entity_poly.type
_entity_poly.pdbx_seq_one_letter_code
_entity_poly.pdbx_strand_id
1 'polypeptide(L)'
;MNVWQRYPRIWQWFNIVVASTVVFWLSDWDLQIAQSFRRADHWLLDYFPLWKILFYDGVKIIAMVVLFGSLLAILIGSLRQQYRLRLAAIYVLLVFLLGPGLLVNTVFKDHWGRPRPVQVAELGGQERYVPPGYFVVNGEGRSFPSGHSSIGFAFVAFWFLWRERKPQWARLALAFSVTLGAVIGVTRMAAGGHFLSDVMWSAWVVLFAAWLLYYPLMRMAERDPLDKA
;
A
#
# COMPACT_ATOMS: atom_id res chain seq x y z
N MET A 1 -5.47 -29.33 -8.22
CA MET A 1 -5.57 -28.77 -6.85
C MET A 1 -6.28 -27.43 -6.95
N ASN A 2 -7.48 -27.30 -6.37
CA ASN A 2 -8.29 -26.09 -6.53
C ASN A 2 -7.62 -24.90 -5.81
N VAL A 3 -7.72 -23.66 -6.33
CA VAL A 3 -7.07 -22.47 -5.73
C VAL A 3 -7.39 -22.36 -4.23
N TRP A 4 -8.62 -22.68 -3.88
CA TRP A 4 -9.15 -22.70 -2.51
C TRP A 4 -8.44 -23.70 -1.58
N GLN A 5 -7.99 -24.85 -2.10
CA GLN A 5 -7.22 -25.83 -1.34
C GLN A 5 -5.77 -25.39 -1.16
N ARG A 6 -5.23 -24.63 -2.12
CA ARG A 6 -3.86 -24.10 -2.08
C ARG A 6 -3.73 -22.89 -1.14
N TYR A 7 -4.80 -22.11 -0.99
CA TYR A 7 -4.85 -20.88 -0.21
C TYR A 7 -6.11 -20.78 0.68
N PRO A 8 -6.23 -21.58 1.75
CA PRO A 8 -7.45 -21.65 2.57
C PRO A 8 -7.83 -20.31 3.23
N ARG A 9 -6.88 -19.38 3.40
CA ARG A 9 -7.10 -18.05 3.99
C ARG A 9 -7.57 -16.98 2.99
N ILE A 10 -7.73 -17.30 1.71
CA ILE A 10 -8.16 -16.33 0.70
C ILE A 10 -9.58 -15.79 0.97
N TRP A 11 -10.46 -16.60 1.56
CA TRP A 11 -11.79 -16.18 2.01
C TRP A 11 -11.74 -15.12 3.11
N GLN A 12 -10.77 -15.20 4.01
CA GLN A 12 -10.61 -14.21 5.08
C GLN A 12 -10.24 -12.85 4.49
N TRP A 13 -9.39 -12.82 3.47
CA TRP A 13 -9.07 -11.59 2.73
C TRP A 13 -10.31 -10.96 2.11
N PHE A 14 -11.07 -11.75 1.35
CA PHE A 14 -12.30 -11.28 0.71
C PHE A 14 -13.27 -10.70 1.75
N ASN A 15 -13.52 -11.41 2.84
CA ASN A 15 -14.45 -10.97 3.88
C ASN A 15 -13.99 -9.66 4.56
N ILE A 16 -12.70 -9.52 4.85
CA ILE A 16 -12.16 -8.29 5.48
C ILE A 16 -12.27 -7.10 4.53
N VAL A 17 -11.92 -7.28 3.25
CA VAL A 17 -12.00 -6.21 2.25
C VAL A 17 -13.45 -5.81 2.00
N VAL A 18 -14.35 -6.78 1.85
CA VAL A 18 -15.79 -6.50 1.67
C VAL A 18 -16.37 -5.82 2.90
N ALA A 19 -16.18 -6.36 4.10
CA ALA A 19 -16.71 -5.78 5.33
C ALA A 19 -16.19 -4.35 5.54
N SER A 20 -14.89 -4.12 5.36
CA SER A 20 -14.31 -2.78 5.49
C SER A 20 -14.80 -1.81 4.40
N THR A 21 -15.08 -2.28 3.19
CA THR A 21 -15.64 -1.45 2.12
C THR A 21 -17.10 -1.09 2.39
N VAL A 22 -17.91 -2.06 2.81
CA VAL A 22 -19.34 -1.85 3.13
C VAL A 22 -19.51 -0.77 4.20
N VAL A 23 -18.62 -0.70 5.20
CA VAL A 23 -18.65 0.37 6.21
C VAL A 23 -18.63 1.76 5.57
N PHE A 24 -17.81 2.01 4.54
CA PHE A 24 -17.77 3.30 3.83
C PHE A 24 -18.91 3.51 2.83
N TRP A 25 -19.63 2.45 2.44
CA TRP A 25 -20.84 2.57 1.63
C TRP A 25 -22.07 2.91 2.47
N LEU A 26 -22.06 2.50 3.74
CA LEU A 26 -23.15 2.72 4.69
C LEU A 26 -22.92 3.92 5.61
N SER A 27 -21.76 4.57 5.53
CA SER A 27 -21.40 5.71 6.37
C SER A 27 -20.77 6.84 5.55
N ASP A 28 -20.88 8.06 6.06
CA ASP A 28 -20.25 9.24 5.46
C ASP A 28 -18.83 9.50 6.00
N TRP A 29 -18.14 8.48 6.51
CA TRP A 29 -16.84 8.64 7.18
C TRP A 29 -15.78 9.27 6.27
N ASP A 30 -15.78 8.93 4.98
CA ASP A 30 -14.86 9.57 4.02
C ASP A 30 -15.05 11.09 3.98
N LEU A 31 -16.30 11.55 3.90
CA LEU A 31 -16.65 12.97 3.84
C LEU A 31 -16.41 13.66 5.18
N GLN A 32 -16.86 13.08 6.29
CA GLN A 32 -16.70 13.66 7.63
C GLN A 32 -15.22 13.83 7.99
N ILE A 33 -14.40 12.81 7.72
CA ILE A 33 -12.98 12.85 8.01
C ILE A 33 -12.26 13.80 7.06
N ALA A 34 -12.59 13.80 5.77
CA ALA A 34 -12.03 14.78 4.83
C ALA A 34 -12.37 16.23 5.23
N GLN A 35 -13.62 16.48 5.65
CA GLN A 35 -14.07 17.79 6.12
C GLN A 35 -13.29 18.25 7.35
N SER A 36 -12.90 17.34 8.25
CA SER A 36 -12.09 17.71 9.43
C SER A 36 -10.70 18.27 9.10
N PHE A 37 -10.18 18.00 7.88
CA PHE A 37 -8.92 18.56 7.39
C PHE A 37 -9.09 19.87 6.62
N ARG A 38 -10.32 20.26 6.30
CA ARG A 38 -10.62 21.50 5.58
C ARG A 38 -10.89 22.62 6.58
N ARG A 39 -10.31 23.79 6.36
CA ARG A 39 -10.56 25.01 7.16
C ARG A 39 -11.09 26.12 6.24
N ALA A 40 -12.37 26.42 6.36
CA ALA A 40 -13.08 27.31 5.44
C ALA A 40 -12.86 26.87 3.98
N ASP A 41 -12.13 27.67 3.19
CA ASP A 41 -11.91 27.41 1.76
C ASP A 41 -10.56 26.75 1.43
N HIS A 42 -9.75 26.41 2.44
CA HIS A 42 -8.41 25.86 2.24
C HIS A 42 -8.22 24.52 2.93
N TRP A 43 -7.28 23.73 2.42
CA TRP A 43 -6.84 22.48 3.03
C TRP A 43 -5.74 22.75 4.05
N LEU A 44 -5.69 21.97 5.12
CA LEU A 44 -4.75 22.17 6.24
C LEU A 44 -3.29 22.35 5.78
N LEU A 45 -2.91 21.65 4.71
CA LEU A 45 -1.56 21.59 4.20
C LEU A 45 -1.24 22.57 3.06
N ASP A 46 -2.19 23.39 2.61
CA ASP A 46 -1.95 24.41 1.58
C ASP A 46 -0.90 25.45 2.04
N TYR A 47 -0.81 25.71 3.34
CA TYR A 47 0.09 26.69 3.94
C TYR A 47 1.50 26.16 4.29
N PHE A 48 1.73 24.84 4.22
CA PHE A 48 2.93 24.21 4.80
C PHE A 48 3.77 23.42 3.77
N PRO A 49 4.47 24.06 2.83
CA PRO A 49 5.08 23.37 1.68
C PRO A 49 6.07 22.24 2.01
N LEU A 50 6.64 22.21 3.23
CA LEU A 50 7.53 21.15 3.72
C LEU A 50 6.90 19.75 3.65
N TRP A 51 5.58 19.61 3.84
CA TRP A 51 4.93 18.29 3.75
C TRP A 51 5.09 17.69 2.35
N LYS A 52 5.11 18.53 1.30
CA LYS A 52 5.21 18.09 -0.09
C LYS A 52 6.59 17.50 -0.33
N ILE A 53 7.64 18.17 0.14
CA ILE A 53 9.00 17.66 0.02
C ILE A 53 9.15 16.32 0.75
N LEU A 54 8.65 16.21 1.97
CA LEU A 54 8.85 15.02 2.80
C LEU A 54 7.94 13.84 2.42
N PHE A 55 6.65 14.09 2.27
CA PHE A 55 5.61 13.04 2.17
C PHE A 55 4.98 12.90 0.77
N TYR A 56 5.28 13.81 -0.15
CA TYR A 56 4.89 13.66 -1.56
C TYR A 56 6.09 13.26 -2.43
N ASP A 57 7.12 14.10 -2.48
CA ASP A 57 8.30 13.86 -3.31
C ASP A 57 9.28 12.88 -2.65
N GLY A 58 9.48 12.98 -1.34
CA GLY A 58 10.35 12.09 -0.57
C GLY A 58 9.93 10.62 -0.61
N VAL A 59 8.63 10.34 -0.75
CA VAL A 59 8.10 8.98 -0.86
C VAL A 59 8.62 8.26 -2.12
N LYS A 60 8.84 9.00 -3.22
CA LYS A 60 9.45 8.44 -4.43
C LYS A 60 10.90 8.03 -4.20
N ILE A 61 11.64 8.83 -3.43
CA ILE A 61 13.03 8.53 -3.04
C ILE A 61 13.06 7.27 -2.18
N ILE A 62 12.15 7.12 -1.21
CA ILE A 62 12.03 5.90 -0.39
C ILE A 62 11.84 4.67 -1.30
N ALA A 63 10.91 4.74 -2.25
CA ALA A 63 10.68 3.64 -3.19
C ALA A 63 11.94 3.33 -4.01
N MET A 64 12.61 4.35 -4.58
CA MET A 64 13.85 4.17 -5.34
C MET A 64 14.95 3.51 -4.51
N VAL A 65 15.18 3.98 -3.28
CA VAL A 65 16.18 3.39 -2.37
C VAL A 65 15.90 1.92 -2.10
N VAL A 66 14.63 1.55 -1.87
CA VAL A 66 14.25 0.14 -1.66
C VAL A 66 14.46 -0.69 -2.92
N LEU A 67 14.08 -0.18 -4.10
CA LEU A 67 14.24 -0.90 -5.37
C LEU A 67 15.73 -1.12 -5.69
N PHE A 68 16.55 -0.07 -5.66
CA PHE A 68 17.99 -0.17 -5.89
C PHE A 68 18.70 -1.01 -4.82
N GLY A 69 18.34 -0.83 -3.55
CA GLY A 69 18.85 -1.65 -2.45
C GLY A 69 18.53 -3.13 -2.62
N SER A 70 17.33 -3.45 -3.11
CA SER A 70 16.94 -4.83 -3.41
C SER A 70 17.76 -5.40 -4.58
N LEU A 71 17.96 -4.65 -5.65
CA LEU A 71 18.81 -5.07 -6.78
C LEU A 71 20.26 -5.31 -6.35
N LEU A 72 20.81 -4.43 -5.52
CA LEU A 72 22.16 -4.59 -4.96
C LEU A 72 22.24 -5.84 -4.05
N ALA A 73 21.24 -6.07 -3.21
CA ALA A 73 21.18 -7.26 -2.36
C ALA A 73 21.03 -8.56 -3.16
N ILE A 74 20.32 -8.55 -4.30
CA ILE A 74 20.25 -9.67 -5.24
C ILE A 74 21.64 -9.95 -5.85
N LEU A 75 22.35 -8.90 -6.27
CA LEU A 75 23.70 -9.02 -6.83
C LEU A 75 24.67 -9.59 -5.78
N ILE A 76 24.73 -8.99 -4.59
CA ILE A 76 25.58 -9.47 -3.48
C ILE A 76 25.23 -10.90 -3.09
N GLY A 77 23.93 -11.22 -2.96
CA GLY A 77 23.46 -12.56 -2.63
C GLY A 77 23.84 -13.59 -3.70
N SER A 78 23.88 -13.20 -4.98
CA SER A 78 24.32 -14.06 -6.06
C SER A 78 25.85 -14.27 -6.06
N LEU A 79 26.63 -13.19 -5.90
CA LEU A 79 28.09 -13.25 -5.87
C LEU A 79 28.63 -14.01 -4.66
N ARG A 80 27.99 -13.86 -3.50
CA ARG A 80 28.37 -14.54 -2.25
C ARG A 80 27.66 -15.88 -2.04
N GLN A 81 26.89 -16.35 -3.03
CA GLN A 81 26.12 -17.60 -2.97
C GLN A 81 25.17 -17.67 -1.75
N GLN A 82 24.68 -16.52 -1.27
CA GLN A 82 23.74 -16.42 -0.15
C GLN A 82 22.30 -16.50 -0.65
N TYR A 83 21.82 -17.73 -0.86
CA TYR A 83 20.50 -17.99 -1.45
C TYR A 83 19.35 -17.29 -0.73
N ARG A 84 19.33 -17.35 0.63
CA ARG A 84 18.29 -16.70 1.45
C ARG A 84 18.26 -15.18 1.30
N LEU A 85 19.42 -14.52 1.23
CA LEU A 85 19.50 -13.08 1.01
C LEU A 85 18.94 -12.72 -0.37
N ARG A 86 19.34 -13.46 -1.40
CA ARG A 86 18.87 -13.25 -2.77
C ARG A 86 17.36 -13.39 -2.88
N LEU A 87 16.78 -14.46 -2.32
CA LEU A 87 15.33 -14.66 -2.34
C LEU A 87 14.56 -13.60 -1.54
N ALA A 88 15.07 -13.21 -0.36
CA ALA A 88 14.47 -12.14 0.43
C ALA A 88 14.46 -10.81 -0.34
N ALA A 89 15.56 -10.50 -1.03
CA ALA A 89 15.67 -9.29 -1.85
C ALA A 89 14.77 -9.33 -3.09
N ILE A 90 14.66 -10.48 -3.79
CA ILE A 90 13.69 -10.68 -4.88
C ILE A 90 12.27 -10.47 -4.38
N TYR A 91 11.93 -11.05 -3.22
CA TYR A 91 10.61 -10.89 -2.63
C TYR A 91 10.29 -9.42 -2.33
N VAL A 92 11.18 -8.68 -1.66
CA VAL A 92 10.97 -7.25 -1.39
C VAL A 92 10.81 -6.46 -2.68
N LEU A 93 11.68 -6.70 -3.67
CA LEU A 93 11.59 -6.06 -4.99
C LEU A 93 10.22 -6.29 -5.63
N LEU A 94 9.75 -7.53 -5.67
CA LEU A 94 8.46 -7.88 -6.25
C LEU A 94 7.29 -7.28 -5.48
N VAL A 95 7.34 -7.19 -4.15
CA VAL A 95 6.28 -6.54 -3.36
C VAL A 95 6.17 -5.05 -3.73
N PHE A 96 7.29 -4.33 -3.86
CA PHE A 96 7.28 -2.91 -4.22
C PHE A 96 6.88 -2.67 -5.68
N LEU A 97 7.31 -3.54 -6.60
CA LEU A 97 6.94 -3.43 -8.01
C LEU A 97 5.47 -3.80 -8.25
N LEU A 98 4.98 -4.88 -7.64
CA LEU A 98 3.63 -5.38 -7.92
C LEU A 98 2.56 -4.71 -7.04
N GLY A 99 2.85 -4.43 -5.76
CA GLY A 99 1.89 -3.76 -4.87
C GLY A 99 1.71 -2.28 -5.24
N PRO A 100 2.61 -1.38 -4.80
CA PRO A 100 2.55 0.04 -5.15
C PRO A 100 2.67 0.35 -6.64
N GLY A 101 3.61 -0.29 -7.34
CA GLY A 101 3.93 0.01 -8.74
C GLY A 101 2.80 -0.38 -9.69
N LEU A 102 2.53 -1.67 -9.82
CA LEU A 102 1.56 -2.20 -10.77
C LEU A 102 0.12 -2.08 -10.27
N LEU A 103 -0.22 -2.72 -9.14
CA LEU A 103 -1.61 -2.80 -8.71
C LEU A 103 -2.16 -1.41 -8.36
N VAL A 104 -1.50 -0.68 -7.47
CA VAL A 104 -2.05 0.60 -7.00
C VAL A 104 -1.96 1.70 -8.07
N ASN A 105 -0.78 1.94 -8.67
CA ASN A 105 -0.64 3.05 -9.61
C ASN A 105 -1.13 2.72 -11.03
N THR A 106 -0.79 1.56 -11.59
CA THR A 106 -1.14 1.28 -13.00
C THR A 106 -2.54 0.69 -13.16
N VAL A 107 -2.93 -0.29 -12.33
CA VAL A 107 -4.21 -0.97 -12.49
C VAL A 107 -5.35 -0.09 -11.97
N PHE A 108 -5.29 0.33 -10.71
CA PHE A 108 -6.41 1.07 -10.12
C PHE A 108 -6.40 2.55 -10.48
N LYS A 109 -5.31 3.27 -10.18
CA LYS A 109 -5.33 4.74 -10.17
C LYS A 109 -5.59 5.39 -11.53
N ASP A 110 -5.15 4.76 -12.61
CA ASP A 110 -5.33 5.28 -13.97
C ASP A 110 -6.71 4.92 -14.58
N HIS A 111 -7.46 4.02 -13.95
CA HIS A 111 -8.70 3.48 -14.51
C HIS A 111 -9.93 3.71 -13.63
N TRP A 112 -9.81 3.93 -12.32
CA TRP A 112 -10.96 3.93 -11.42
C TRP A 112 -11.86 5.18 -11.52
N GLY A 113 -11.29 6.32 -11.93
CA GLY A 113 -12.03 7.56 -12.18
C GLY A 113 -12.59 8.27 -10.94
N ARG A 114 -12.25 7.83 -9.72
CA ARG A 114 -12.79 8.37 -8.47
C ARG A 114 -12.27 9.80 -8.21
N PRO A 115 -13.15 10.81 -8.03
CA PRO A 115 -12.75 12.18 -7.69
C PRO A 115 -11.94 12.26 -6.39
N ARG A 116 -11.05 13.25 -6.29
CA ARG A 116 -10.33 13.58 -5.05
C ARG A 116 -11.22 14.40 -4.11
N PRO A 117 -10.93 14.40 -2.79
CA PRO A 117 -11.63 15.27 -1.85
C PRO A 117 -11.70 16.73 -2.29
N VAL A 118 -10.61 17.32 -2.81
CA VAL A 118 -10.59 18.71 -3.33
C VAL A 118 -11.54 18.96 -4.52
N GLN A 119 -11.96 17.91 -5.22
CA GLN A 119 -12.84 18.00 -6.39
C GLN A 119 -14.31 17.80 -6.03
N VAL A 120 -14.63 17.29 -4.84
CA VAL A 120 -15.98 16.90 -4.46
C VAL A 120 -16.81 18.10 -3.98
N ALA A 121 -18.07 18.19 -4.42
CA ALA A 121 -18.97 19.31 -4.18
C ALA A 121 -19.20 19.60 -2.69
N GLU A 122 -19.42 18.56 -1.88
CA GLU A 122 -19.55 18.65 -0.42
C GLU A 122 -18.29 19.23 0.24
N LEU A 123 -17.15 19.16 -0.45
CA LEU A 123 -15.83 19.62 -0.04
C LEU A 123 -15.34 20.80 -0.88
N GLY A 124 -16.24 21.55 -1.54
CA GLY A 124 -15.96 22.82 -2.22
C GLY A 124 -15.51 22.69 -3.67
N GLY A 125 -15.54 21.48 -4.23
CA GLY A 125 -15.32 21.24 -5.66
C GLY A 125 -16.63 21.23 -6.47
N GLN A 126 -16.64 20.48 -7.57
CA GLN A 126 -17.75 20.42 -8.54
C GLN A 126 -18.21 18.99 -8.87
N GLU A 127 -17.42 17.99 -8.47
CA GLU A 127 -17.69 16.57 -8.72
C GLU A 127 -18.57 15.97 -7.62
N ARG A 128 -19.27 14.88 -7.94
CA ARG A 128 -20.03 14.13 -6.94
C ARG A 128 -19.09 13.20 -6.15
N TYR A 129 -19.33 13.06 -4.84
CA TYR A 129 -18.69 12.00 -4.06
C TYR A 129 -19.03 10.61 -4.61
N VAL A 130 -18.02 9.73 -4.64
CA VAL A 130 -18.13 8.34 -5.08
C VAL A 130 -17.54 7.44 -3.98
N PRO A 131 -18.23 6.38 -3.53
CA PRO A 131 -17.73 5.47 -2.50
C PRO A 131 -16.55 4.61 -3.01
N PRO A 132 -15.73 4.04 -2.10
CA PRO A 132 -14.57 3.23 -2.49
C PRO A 132 -14.97 1.98 -3.27
N GLY A 133 -14.15 1.59 -4.26
CA GLY A 133 -14.41 0.41 -5.08
C GLY A 133 -15.48 0.60 -6.16
N TYR A 134 -16.13 1.76 -6.25
CA TYR A 134 -17.01 2.09 -7.38
C TYR A 134 -16.20 2.58 -8.58
N PHE A 135 -16.37 1.93 -9.73
CA PHE A 135 -15.69 2.30 -10.98
C PHE A 135 -16.47 3.38 -11.73
N VAL A 136 -15.83 4.53 -11.98
CA VAL A 136 -16.45 5.66 -12.68
C VAL A 136 -16.04 5.62 -14.16
N VAL A 137 -16.97 5.22 -15.02
CA VAL A 137 -16.76 5.21 -16.48
C VAL A 137 -16.46 6.63 -16.96
N ASN A 138 -15.36 6.81 -17.69
CA ASN A 138 -14.84 8.10 -18.16
C ASN A 138 -14.55 9.11 -17.03
N GLY A 139 -14.41 8.66 -15.78
CA GLY A 139 -13.99 9.52 -14.70
C GLY A 139 -12.51 9.90 -14.83
N GLU A 140 -12.17 11.18 -14.68
CA GLU A 140 -10.78 11.65 -14.71
C GLU A 140 -10.10 11.64 -13.33
N GLY A 141 -10.87 11.30 -12.29
CA GLY A 141 -10.42 11.29 -10.90
C GLY A 141 -9.38 10.20 -10.62
N ARG A 142 -8.36 10.55 -9.84
CA ARG A 142 -7.22 9.66 -9.49
C ARG A 142 -6.98 9.58 -7.99
N SER A 143 -8.04 9.45 -7.20
CA SER A 143 -7.97 9.32 -5.74
C SER A 143 -7.81 7.86 -5.28
N PHE A 144 -8.40 6.89 -5.96
CA PHE A 144 -8.47 5.52 -5.45
C PHE A 144 -7.49 4.55 -6.14
N PRO A 145 -6.73 3.73 -5.37
CA PRO A 145 -6.26 3.93 -3.99
C PRO A 145 -5.10 4.94 -3.88
N SER A 146 -4.67 5.22 -2.63
CA SER A 146 -3.52 6.09 -2.37
C SER A 146 -2.17 5.45 -2.73
N GLY A 147 -1.63 5.81 -3.90
CA GLY A 147 -0.29 5.38 -4.33
C GLY A 147 0.83 5.75 -3.35
N HIS A 148 0.81 6.95 -2.74
CA HIS A 148 1.87 7.36 -1.80
C HIS A 148 1.85 6.51 -0.53
N SER A 149 0.66 6.28 0.05
CA SER A 149 0.52 5.47 1.27
C SER A 149 0.91 4.02 1.05
N SER A 150 0.64 3.48 -0.15
CA SER A 150 1.00 2.10 -0.51
C SER A 150 2.49 1.81 -0.36
N ILE A 151 3.37 2.80 -0.62
CA ILE A 151 4.83 2.67 -0.46
C ILE A 151 5.20 2.45 1.01
N GLY A 152 4.55 3.18 1.94
CA GLY A 152 4.74 2.96 3.38
C GLY A 152 4.23 1.60 3.84
N PHE A 153 3.07 1.18 3.34
CA PHE A 153 2.50 -0.14 3.65
C PHE A 153 3.29 -1.30 3.03
N ALA A 154 4.11 -1.08 2.00
CA ALA A 154 4.90 -2.13 1.36
C ALA A 154 6.03 -2.67 2.25
N PHE A 155 6.42 -1.94 3.29
CA PHE A 155 7.34 -2.42 4.31
C PHE A 155 6.81 -3.61 5.12
N VAL A 156 5.52 -3.95 5.03
CA VAL A 156 4.97 -5.18 5.59
C VAL A 156 5.65 -6.44 5.03
N ALA A 157 6.31 -6.34 3.87
CA ALA A 157 7.20 -7.38 3.35
C ALA A 157 8.20 -7.87 4.40
N PHE A 158 8.80 -6.97 5.18
CA PHE A 158 9.78 -7.33 6.20
C PHE A 158 9.16 -8.05 7.40
N TRP A 159 7.89 -7.76 7.74
CA TRP A 159 7.16 -8.55 8.74
C TRP A 159 7.04 -10.01 8.28
N PHE A 160 6.65 -10.25 7.02
CA PHE A 160 6.60 -11.59 6.45
C PHE A 160 7.95 -12.31 6.50
N LEU A 161 9.05 -11.62 6.16
CA LEU A 161 10.40 -12.20 6.19
C LEU A 161 10.87 -12.57 7.61
N TRP A 162 10.49 -11.81 8.63
CA TRP A 162 11.02 -11.97 9.98
C TRP A 162 10.10 -12.68 10.96
N ARG A 163 8.79 -12.81 10.70
CA ARG A 163 7.80 -13.27 11.70
C ARG A 163 8.09 -14.64 12.33
N GLU A 164 8.75 -15.54 11.61
CA GLU A 164 9.01 -16.91 12.09
C GLU A 164 10.35 -17.02 12.83
N ARG A 165 11.38 -16.30 12.38
CA ARG A 165 12.76 -16.42 12.92
C ARG A 165 13.18 -15.28 13.84
N LYS A 166 12.54 -14.11 13.73
CA LYS A 166 12.91 -12.87 14.40
C LYS A 166 11.65 -12.07 14.80
N PRO A 167 10.81 -12.58 15.72
CA PRO A 167 9.49 -12.01 16.01
C PRO A 167 9.53 -10.57 16.54
N GLN A 168 10.57 -10.19 17.29
CA GLN A 168 10.76 -8.80 17.74
C GLN A 168 10.95 -7.85 16.54
N TRP A 169 11.85 -8.19 15.63
CA TRP A 169 12.09 -7.43 14.39
C TRP A 169 10.86 -7.40 13.49
N ALA A 170 10.11 -8.51 13.42
CA ALA A 170 8.86 -8.54 12.66
C ALA A 170 7.84 -7.55 13.21
N ARG A 171 7.65 -7.50 14.54
CA ARG A 171 6.74 -6.52 15.17
C ARG A 171 7.17 -5.07 14.89
N LEU A 172 8.48 -4.79 14.94
CA LEU A 172 9.00 -3.48 14.58
C LEU A 172 8.75 -3.14 13.10
N ALA A 173 8.96 -4.09 12.18
CA ALA A 173 8.67 -3.90 10.77
C ALA A 173 7.19 -3.62 10.50
N LEU A 174 6.30 -4.36 11.19
CA LEU A 174 4.86 -4.14 11.08
C LEU A 174 4.45 -2.77 11.61
N ALA A 175 4.92 -2.41 12.81
CA ALA A 175 4.65 -1.11 13.41
C ALA A 175 5.18 0.02 12.51
N PHE A 176 6.41 -0.11 11.98
CA PHE A 176 6.98 0.84 11.04
C PHE A 176 6.13 0.98 9.77
N SER A 177 5.74 -0.14 9.17
CA SER A 177 4.96 -0.14 7.93
C SER A 177 3.57 0.50 8.10
N VAL A 178 2.87 0.15 9.19
CA VAL A 178 1.55 0.72 9.52
C VAL A 178 1.68 2.21 9.80
N THR A 179 2.63 2.61 10.65
CA THR A 179 2.82 4.02 11.01
C THR A 179 3.23 4.85 9.81
N LEU A 180 4.21 4.40 9.01
CA LEU A 180 4.67 5.14 7.83
C LEU A 180 3.55 5.29 6.79
N GLY A 181 2.84 4.21 6.47
CA GLY A 181 1.71 4.26 5.53
C GLY A 181 0.57 5.15 6.01
N ALA A 182 0.25 5.09 7.31
CA ALA A 182 -0.76 5.93 7.93
C ALA A 182 -0.36 7.42 7.95
N VAL A 183 0.87 7.75 8.36
CA VAL A 183 1.38 9.14 8.36
C VAL A 183 1.34 9.71 6.96
N ILE A 184 1.87 9.00 5.95
CA ILE A 184 1.78 9.42 4.55
C ILE A 184 0.31 9.59 4.15
N GLY A 185 -0.56 8.63 4.47
CA GLY A 185 -1.99 8.72 4.21
C GLY A 185 -2.66 9.96 4.79
N VAL A 186 -2.45 10.23 6.07
CA VAL A 186 -3.00 11.41 6.75
C VAL A 186 -2.51 12.69 6.10
N THR A 187 -1.23 12.81 5.73
CA THR A 187 -0.75 14.00 4.99
C THR A 187 -1.42 14.13 3.63
N ARG A 188 -1.68 13.02 2.93
CA ARG A 188 -2.38 13.03 1.66
C ARG A 188 -3.87 13.40 1.80
N MET A 189 -4.51 13.01 2.89
CA MET A 189 -5.87 13.42 3.26
C MET A 189 -5.92 14.89 3.65
N ALA A 190 -4.94 15.36 4.42
CA ALA A 190 -4.83 16.75 4.86
C ALA A 190 -4.53 17.74 3.72
N ALA A 191 -3.98 17.25 2.61
CA ALA A 191 -3.82 17.97 1.35
C ALA A 191 -5.00 17.76 0.37
N GLY A 192 -6.09 17.12 0.83
CA GLY A 192 -7.30 16.86 0.05
C GLY A 192 -7.11 15.95 -1.16
N GLY A 193 -6.03 15.17 -1.17
CA GLY A 193 -5.67 14.30 -2.27
C GLY A 193 -6.34 12.93 -2.25
N HIS A 194 -6.74 12.44 -1.07
CA HIS A 194 -7.24 11.09 -0.86
C HIS A 194 -8.24 11.05 0.31
N PHE A 195 -9.24 10.18 0.20
CA PHE A 195 -10.15 9.81 1.28
C PHE A 195 -9.53 8.79 2.23
N LEU A 196 -10.12 8.59 3.41
CA LEU A 196 -9.66 7.55 4.35
C LEU A 196 -9.72 6.16 3.72
N SER A 197 -10.81 5.87 3.01
CA SER A 197 -10.97 4.59 2.32
C SER A 197 -9.91 4.35 1.24
N ASP A 198 -9.40 5.38 0.57
CA ASP A 198 -8.31 5.26 -0.41
C ASP A 198 -7.01 4.79 0.27
N VAL A 199 -6.72 5.31 1.47
CA VAL A 199 -5.55 4.94 2.27
C VAL A 199 -5.69 3.51 2.79
N MET A 200 -6.88 3.16 3.29
CA MET A 200 -7.18 1.81 3.76
C MET A 200 -7.04 0.78 2.63
N TRP A 201 -7.61 1.04 1.45
CA TRP A 201 -7.52 0.14 0.31
C TRP A 201 -6.08 -0.06 -0.17
N SER A 202 -5.24 0.97 -0.11
CA SER A 202 -3.80 0.81 -0.36
C SER A 202 -3.14 -0.18 0.60
N ALA A 203 -3.49 -0.16 1.88
CA ALA A 203 -2.98 -1.14 2.83
C ALA A 203 -3.42 -2.56 2.45
N TRP A 204 -4.71 -2.75 2.10
CA TRP A 204 -5.23 -4.06 1.71
C TRP A 204 -4.58 -4.62 0.45
N VAL A 205 -4.47 -3.82 -0.61
CA VAL A 205 -3.86 -4.24 -1.88
C VAL A 205 -2.41 -4.65 -1.69
N VAL A 206 -1.64 -3.85 -0.95
CA VAL A 206 -0.22 -4.13 -0.71
C VAL A 206 -0.02 -5.33 0.20
N LEU A 207 -0.83 -5.45 1.25
CA LEU A 207 -0.77 -6.58 2.16
C LEU A 207 -1.14 -7.89 1.45
N PHE A 208 -2.15 -7.86 0.57
CA PHE A 208 -2.51 -8.99 -0.27
C PHE A 208 -1.38 -9.36 -1.24
N ALA A 209 -0.75 -8.38 -1.90
CA ALA A 209 0.40 -8.63 -2.78
C ALA A 209 1.57 -9.27 -2.02
N ALA A 210 1.92 -8.75 -0.84
CA ALA A 210 2.95 -9.31 0.03
C ALA A 210 2.62 -10.75 0.44
N TRP A 211 1.40 -11.00 0.89
CA TRP A 211 0.92 -12.33 1.25
C TRP A 211 1.00 -13.30 0.08
N LEU A 212 0.52 -12.91 -1.11
CA LEU A 212 0.48 -13.75 -2.30
C LEU A 212 1.88 -14.13 -2.77
N LEU A 213 2.83 -13.20 -2.73
CA LEU A 213 4.22 -13.41 -3.15
C LEU A 213 5.03 -14.21 -2.14
N TYR A 214 4.74 -14.09 -0.85
CA TYR A 214 5.55 -14.70 0.20
C TYR A 214 5.55 -16.23 0.12
N TYR A 215 4.38 -16.86 0.05
CA TYR A 215 4.27 -18.32 0.10
C TYR A 215 4.98 -19.05 -1.04
N PRO A 216 4.83 -18.68 -2.33
CA PRO A 216 5.55 -19.37 -3.40
C PRO A 216 7.06 -19.16 -3.31
N LEU A 217 7.54 -17.95 -3.00
CA LEU A 217 8.97 -17.63 -2.98
C LEU A 217 9.69 -18.21 -1.76
N MET A 218 9.12 -18.05 -0.56
CA MET A 218 9.81 -18.47 0.67
C MET A 218 9.66 -19.97 0.96
N ARG A 219 8.61 -20.64 0.45
CA ARG A 219 8.56 -22.12 0.47
C ARG A 219 9.61 -22.77 -0.44
N MET A 220 10.15 -22.05 -1.45
CA MET A 220 11.30 -22.55 -2.22
C MET A 220 12.56 -22.54 -1.35
N ALA A 221 12.75 -21.51 -0.53
CA ALA A 221 13.89 -21.40 0.39
C ALA A 221 13.96 -22.54 1.40
N GLU A 222 12.82 -22.99 1.94
CA GLU A 222 12.76 -24.07 2.93
C GLU A 222 13.09 -25.46 2.36
N ARG A 223 13.10 -25.60 1.04
CA ARG A 223 13.35 -26.88 0.34
C ARG A 223 14.80 -27.04 -0.11
N ASP A 224 15.63 -26.01 0.02
CA ASP A 224 17.03 -26.07 -0.45
C ASP A 224 17.87 -26.99 0.46
N PRO A 225 18.45 -28.08 -0.07
CA PRO A 225 19.29 -29.01 0.70
C PRO A 225 20.56 -28.35 1.27
N LEU A 226 21.05 -27.28 0.64
CA LEU A 226 22.28 -26.58 1.05
C LEU A 226 22.15 -25.84 2.40
N ASP A 227 20.92 -25.69 2.90
CA ASP A 227 20.60 -25.04 4.18
C ASP A 227 20.51 -26.02 5.37
N LYS A 228 20.63 -27.34 5.14
CA LYS A 228 20.61 -28.37 6.19
C LYS A 228 21.99 -28.85 6.63
N ALA A 229 23.06 -28.33 6.03
CA ALA A 229 24.45 -28.57 6.38
C ALA A 229 25.02 -27.36 7.12
#